data_AF-A0A5S9PE93-F1
#
_entry.id   AF-A0A5S9PE93-F1
#
_cell.length_a   1.000
_cell.length_b   1.000
_cell.length_c   1.000
_cell.angle_alpha   90.00
_cell.angle_beta   90.00
_cell.angle_gamma   90.00
#
_symmetry.space_group_name_H-M   'P 1'
#
loop_
_entity.id
_entity.type
_entity.pdbx_description
1 polymer ?
#
loop_
_entity_poly.entity_id
_entity_poly.type
_entity_poly.pdbx_seq_one_letter_code
_entity_poly.pdbx_strand_id
1 'polypeptide(L)'
;MTDDLFRPPESSPPSPPQVEMASWKAITLALLLDIIATIAISVIAGVAYAVVLASQGMSEDQLAHALSNISPTGLFSLTIGGIGLMISVYAGYFCTLKNKTDARKNNAILMVLLGIFCLYAGDENQGIGVNIGLTLLSLLAVYIGHILALRKAATSPTQD
;
A
#
# COMPACT_ATOMS: atom_id res chain seq x y z
N MET A 1 51.57 22.13 4.61
CA MET A 1 51.00 21.35 5.72
C MET A 1 50.06 22.28 6.47
N THR A 2 48.81 22.34 6.05
CA THR A 2 47.74 23.04 6.78
C THR A 2 46.97 21.95 7.51
N ASP A 3 47.40 21.68 8.74
CA ASP A 3 46.67 20.84 9.68
C ASP A 3 45.38 21.58 10.04
N ASP A 4 44.27 21.08 9.50
CA ASP A 4 42.94 21.65 9.70
C ASP A 4 42.45 21.28 11.12
N LEU A 5 42.91 22.07 12.09
CA LEU A 5 42.66 21.93 13.54
C LEU A 5 41.17 22.00 13.94
N PHE A 6 40.27 22.24 12.99
CA PHE A 6 38.84 22.37 13.21
C PHE A 6 38.00 21.29 12.51
N ARG A 7 38.60 20.17 12.08
CA ARG A 7 37.83 19.05 11.58
C ARG A 7 37.05 18.41 12.75
N PRO A 8 35.71 18.52 12.79
CA PRO A 8 34.96 17.87 13.85
C PRO A 8 35.17 16.36 13.75
N PRO A 9 35.27 15.65 14.89
CA PRO A 9 35.43 14.21 14.86
C PRO A 9 34.26 13.59 14.08
N GLU A 10 34.58 12.84 13.03
CA GLU A 10 33.61 12.06 12.24
C GLU A 10 33.10 10.87 13.06
N SER A 11 32.50 11.12 14.23
CA SER A 11 31.76 10.10 14.95
C SER A 11 30.30 10.23 14.54
N SER A 12 29.92 9.62 13.41
CA SER A 12 28.50 9.31 13.19
C SER A 12 28.05 8.46 14.37
N PRO A 13 26.98 8.86 15.10
CA PRO A 13 26.46 8.04 16.17
C PRO A 13 26.06 6.67 15.61
N PRO A 14 26.34 5.56 16.32
CA PRO A 14 25.97 4.23 15.86
C PRO A 14 24.48 4.21 15.58
N SER A 15 24.11 3.77 14.38
CA SER A 15 22.71 3.65 14.01
C SER A 15 22.00 2.73 15.02
N PRO A 16 20.81 3.10 15.51
CA PRO A 16 20.08 2.23 16.43
C PRO A 16 19.85 0.87 15.77
N PRO A 17 19.96 -0.24 16.53
CA PRO A 17 19.77 -1.57 15.97
C PRO A 17 18.38 -1.66 15.35
N GLN A 18 18.32 -2.00 14.06
CA GLN A 18 17.05 -2.24 13.40
C GLN A 18 16.48 -3.55 13.93
N VAL A 19 15.35 -3.48 14.62
CA VAL A 19 14.64 -4.67 15.11
C VAL A 19 14.09 -5.44 13.91
N GLU A 20 14.77 -6.52 13.56
CA GLU A 20 14.31 -7.44 12.51
C GLU A 20 13.14 -8.28 13.03
N MET A 21 12.10 -8.39 12.22
CA MET A 21 10.89 -9.11 12.56
C MET A 21 10.89 -10.48 11.89
N ALA A 22 10.38 -11.50 12.59
CA ALA A 22 10.16 -12.82 11.99
C ALA A 22 9.30 -12.73 10.71
N SER A 23 9.66 -13.51 9.69
CA SER A 23 9.07 -13.42 8.34
C SER A 23 7.55 -13.46 8.34
N TRP A 24 6.95 -14.40 9.08
CA TRP A 24 5.49 -14.54 9.14
C TRP A 24 4.81 -13.31 9.73
N LYS A 25 5.40 -12.69 10.77
CA LYS A 25 4.82 -11.49 11.41
C LYS A 25 4.85 -10.30 10.45
N ALA A 26 5.94 -10.14 9.70
CA ALA A 26 6.06 -9.07 8.71
C ALA A 26 5.01 -9.22 7.59
N ILE A 27 4.83 -10.45 7.08
CA ILE A 27 3.83 -10.75 6.05
C ILE A 27 2.41 -10.50 6.58
N THR A 28 2.07 -11.06 7.74
CA THR A 28 0.72 -10.92 8.32
C THR A 28 0.39 -9.45 8.61
N LEU A 29 1.34 -8.69 9.16
CA LEU A 29 1.11 -7.28 9.48
C LEU A 29 0.98 -6.43 8.21
N ALA A 30 1.78 -6.70 7.18
CA ALA A 30 1.66 -6.02 5.88
C ALA A 30 0.33 -6.33 5.19
N LEU A 31 -0.11 -7.58 5.24
CA LEU A 31 -1.41 -8.00 4.69
C LEU A 31 -2.57 -7.33 5.42
N LEU A 32 -2.56 -7.36 6.76
CA LEU A 32 -3.59 -6.71 7.58
C LEU A 32 -3.62 -5.21 7.34
N LEU A 33 -2.44 -4.58 7.25
CA LEU A 33 -2.31 -3.16 6.96
C LEU A 33 -2.96 -2.81 5.62
N ASP A 34 -2.68 -3.57 4.56
CA ASP A 34 -3.24 -3.32 3.23
C ASP A 34 -4.78 -3.45 3.23
N ILE A 35 -5.29 -4.57 3.76
CA ILE A 35 -6.73 -4.85 3.78
C ILE A 35 -7.47 -3.83 4.64
N ILE A 36 -7.03 -3.61 5.89
CA ILE A 36 -7.73 -2.73 6.83
C ILE A 36 -7.67 -1.29 6.34
N ALA A 37 -6.53 -0.81 5.85
CA ALA A 37 -6.42 0.56 5.34
C ALA A 37 -7.28 0.76 4.08
N THR A 38 -7.30 -0.22 3.17
CA THR A 38 -8.14 -0.15 1.96
C THR A 38 -9.63 -0.12 2.31
N ILE A 39 -10.08 -0.98 3.23
CA ILE A 39 -11.47 -0.97 3.72
C ILE A 39 -11.79 0.38 4.39
N ALA A 40 -10.93 0.83 5.30
CA ALA A 40 -11.16 2.08 6.03
C ALA A 40 -11.29 3.28 5.09
N ILE A 41 -10.39 3.40 4.10
CA ILE A 41 -10.45 4.48 3.10
C ILE A 41 -11.71 4.35 2.23
N SER A 42 -12.08 3.14 1.83
CA SER A 42 -13.28 2.91 1.01
C SER A 42 -14.55 3.33 1.75
N VAL A 43 -14.67 2.99 3.04
CA VAL A 43 -15.79 3.41 3.90
C VAL A 43 -15.83 4.92 4.06
N ILE A 44 -14.70 5.54 4.42
CA ILE A 44 -14.61 6.99 4.61
C ILE A 44 -15.00 7.72 3.32
N ALA A 45 -14.48 7.27 2.18
CA ALA A 45 -14.73 7.91 0.92
C ALA A 45 -16.17 7.69 0.44
N GLY A 46 -16.76 6.51 0.68
CA GLY A 46 -18.18 6.25 0.43
C GLY A 46 -19.10 7.19 1.22
N VAL A 47 -18.83 7.37 2.50
CA VAL A 47 -19.57 8.34 3.35
C VAL A 47 -19.38 9.77 2.85
N ALA A 48 -18.14 10.17 2.55
CA ALA A 48 -17.86 11.51 2.04
C ALA A 48 -18.60 11.80 0.73
N TYR A 49 -18.63 10.82 -0.19
CA TYR A 49 -19.34 10.93 -1.46
C TYR A 49 -20.86 11.04 -1.25
N ALA A 50 -21.42 10.23 -0.35
CA ALA A 50 -22.83 10.31 -0.01
C ALA A 50 -23.21 11.70 0.55
N VAL A 51 -22.39 12.27 1.43
CA VAL A 51 -22.60 13.63 1.98
C VAL A 51 -22.55 14.69 0.88
N VAL A 52 -21.59 14.59 -0.05
CA VAL A 52 -21.48 15.52 -1.18
C VAL A 52 -22.73 15.45 -2.06
N LEU A 53 -23.21 14.25 -2.41
CA LEU A 53 -24.42 14.08 -3.21
C LEU A 53 -25.68 14.59 -2.48
N ALA A 54 -25.80 14.32 -1.18
CA ALA A 54 -26.91 14.83 -0.38
C ALA A 54 -26.93 16.37 -0.34
N SER A 55 -25.76 17.01 -0.27
CA SER A 55 -25.66 18.49 -0.31
C SER A 55 -26.11 19.11 -1.63
N GLN A 56 -26.21 18.32 -2.71
CA GLN A 56 -26.71 18.76 -4.02
C GLN A 56 -28.24 18.63 -4.12
N GLY A 57 -28.93 18.23 -3.05
CA GLY A 57 -30.39 18.12 -3.01
C GLY A 57 -30.94 16.85 -3.63
N MET A 58 -30.11 15.80 -3.80
CA MET A 58 -30.59 14.48 -4.23
C MET A 58 -31.53 13.88 -3.18
N SER A 59 -32.61 13.24 -3.63
CA SER A 59 -33.48 12.46 -2.75
C SER A 59 -32.80 11.16 -2.29
N GLU A 60 -33.32 10.53 -1.24
CA GLU A 60 -32.78 9.26 -0.72
C GLU A 60 -32.73 8.16 -1.79
N ASP A 61 -33.77 8.03 -2.62
CA ASP A 61 -33.81 7.06 -3.73
C ASP A 61 -32.73 7.34 -4.79
N GLN A 62 -32.51 8.61 -5.12
CA GLN A 62 -31.46 9.02 -6.06
C GLN A 62 -30.07 8.75 -5.50
N LEU A 63 -29.88 8.97 -4.19
CA LEU A 63 -28.63 8.72 -3.50
C LEU A 63 -28.30 7.24 -3.48
N ALA A 64 -29.27 6.38 -3.13
CA ALA A 64 -29.10 4.93 -3.15
C ALA A 64 -28.75 4.44 -4.56
N HIS A 65 -29.45 4.93 -5.58
CA HIS A 65 -29.16 4.57 -6.96
C HIS A 65 -27.77 5.05 -7.41
N ALA A 66 -27.34 6.25 -7.01
CA ALA A 66 -26.01 6.77 -7.34
C ALA A 66 -24.88 6.00 -6.64
N LEU A 67 -25.09 5.58 -5.39
CA LEU A 67 -24.12 4.78 -4.63
C LEU A 67 -24.01 3.34 -5.14
N SER A 68 -25.11 2.76 -5.63
CA SER A 68 -25.10 1.42 -6.23
C SER A 68 -24.53 1.38 -7.64
N ASN A 69 -24.48 2.53 -8.34
CA ASN A 69 -24.02 2.63 -9.73
C ASN A 69 -22.80 3.54 -9.87
N ILE A 70 -21.84 3.42 -8.97
CA ILE A 70 -20.59 4.18 -9.05
C ILE A 70 -19.81 3.69 -10.28
N SER A 71 -19.59 4.59 -11.24
CA SER A 71 -18.79 4.27 -12.42
C SER A 71 -17.35 3.94 -12.02
N PRO A 72 -16.79 2.78 -12.42
CA PRO A 72 -15.42 2.40 -12.10
C PRO A 72 -14.37 3.33 -12.76
N THR A 73 -14.75 4.04 -13.82
CA THR A 73 -13.88 4.98 -14.54
C THR A 73 -14.13 6.44 -14.15
N GLY A 74 -15.07 6.70 -13.23
CA GLY A 74 -15.31 8.04 -12.71
C GLY A 74 -14.11 8.59 -11.95
N LEU A 75 -13.94 9.92 -11.95
CA LEU A 75 -12.84 10.61 -11.25
C LEU A 75 -12.75 10.21 -9.77
N PHE A 76 -13.90 10.03 -9.11
CA PHE A 76 -14.00 9.58 -7.73
C PHE A 76 -13.38 8.18 -7.54
N SER A 77 -13.80 7.21 -8.35
CA SER A 77 -13.28 5.83 -8.32
C SER A 77 -11.79 5.76 -8.65
N LEU A 78 -11.33 6.54 -9.64
CA LEU A 78 -9.92 6.63 -9.98
C LEU A 78 -9.07 7.22 -8.84
N THR A 79 -9.60 8.23 -8.14
CA THR A 79 -8.89 8.85 -7.02
C THR A 79 -8.75 7.87 -5.86
N ILE A 80 -9.84 7.19 -5.47
CA ILE A 80 -9.82 6.18 -4.41
C ILE A 80 -8.96 5.00 -4.80
N GLY A 81 -9.08 4.52 -6.04
CA GLY A 81 -8.25 3.45 -6.58
C GLY A 81 -6.77 3.81 -6.52
N GLY A 82 -6.40 5.04 -6.89
CA GLY A 82 -5.04 5.54 -6.77
C GLY A 82 -4.52 5.54 -5.33
N ILE A 83 -5.35 5.96 -4.37
CA ILE A 83 -5.01 5.92 -2.94
C ILE A 83 -4.87 4.47 -2.46
N GLY A 84 -5.76 3.56 -2.87
CA GLY A 84 -5.68 2.13 -2.58
C GLY A 84 -4.36 1.52 -3.09
N LEU A 85 -3.96 1.85 -4.31
CA LEU A 85 -2.66 1.40 -4.85
C LEU A 85 -1.48 1.93 -4.04
N MET A 86 -1.54 3.17 -3.53
CA MET A 86 -0.50 3.70 -2.65
C MET A 86 -0.41 2.94 -1.33
N ILE A 87 -1.54 2.49 -0.77
CA ILE A 87 -1.55 1.60 0.40
C ILE A 87 -0.82 0.29 0.06
N SER A 88 -1.12 -0.32 -1.09
CA SER A 88 -0.47 -1.58 -1.50
C SER A 88 1.02 -1.43 -1.75
N VAL A 89 1.45 -0.30 -2.33
CA VAL A 89 2.89 0.07 -2.39
C VAL A 89 3.47 0.11 -0.98
N TYR A 90 2.81 0.78 -0.04
CA TYR A 90 3.30 0.89 1.33
C TYR A 90 3.36 -0.46 2.04
N ALA A 91 2.39 -1.36 1.82
CA ALA A 91 2.39 -2.71 2.40
C ALA A 91 3.59 -3.54 1.93
N GLY A 92 3.89 -3.56 0.62
CA GLY A 92 5.07 -4.26 0.08
C GLY A 92 6.39 -3.66 0.56
N TYR A 93 6.44 -2.32 0.64
CA TYR A 93 7.58 -1.60 1.21
C TYR A 93 7.79 -1.96 2.69
N PHE A 94 6.72 -1.94 3.49
CA PHE A 94 6.74 -2.23 4.92
C PHE A 94 7.18 -3.67 5.20
N CYS A 95 6.64 -4.65 4.46
CA CYS A 95 7.01 -6.06 4.58
C CYS A 95 8.52 -6.25 4.39
N THR A 96 9.06 -5.62 3.34
CA THR A 96 10.49 -5.69 3.00
C THR A 96 11.37 -4.97 4.03
N LEU A 97 10.91 -3.82 4.54
CA LEU A 97 11.66 -3.05 5.52
C LEU A 97 11.81 -3.80 6.86
N LYS A 98 10.81 -4.60 7.25
CA LYS A 98 10.78 -5.31 8.53
C LYS A 98 11.46 -6.68 8.52
N ASN A 99 11.74 -7.25 7.35
CA ASN A 99 12.46 -8.51 7.23
C ASN A 99 13.35 -8.51 5.97
N LYS A 100 14.67 -8.49 6.17
CA LYS A 100 15.63 -8.35 5.07
C LYS A 100 16.16 -9.69 4.60
N THR A 101 16.32 -10.66 5.49
CA THR A 101 16.95 -11.96 5.18
C THR A 101 16.26 -12.69 4.02
N ASP A 102 14.93 -12.63 3.95
CA ASP A 102 14.12 -13.35 2.93
C ASP A 102 13.14 -12.43 2.19
N ALA A 103 13.49 -11.15 2.04
CA ALA A 103 12.59 -10.10 1.52
C ALA A 103 11.83 -10.49 0.23
N ARG A 104 12.50 -11.12 -0.74
CA ARG A 104 11.87 -11.55 -2.01
C ARG A 104 10.83 -12.64 -1.80
N LYS A 105 11.16 -13.67 -1.02
CA LYS A 105 10.26 -14.80 -0.73
C LYS A 105 9.05 -14.33 0.06
N ASN A 106 9.27 -13.50 1.08
CA ASN A 106 8.21 -12.96 1.91
C ASN A 106 7.25 -12.07 1.11
N ASN A 107 7.79 -11.22 0.24
CA ASN A 107 6.95 -10.37 -0.60
C ASN A 107 6.17 -11.18 -1.66
N ALA A 108 6.75 -12.25 -2.21
CA ALA A 108 6.03 -13.16 -3.10
C ALA A 108 4.86 -13.84 -2.39
N ILE A 109 5.04 -14.30 -1.14
CA ILE A 109 3.95 -14.85 -0.33
C ILE A 109 2.87 -13.81 -0.08
N LEU A 110 3.26 -12.58 0.29
CA LEU A 110 2.32 -11.47 0.48
C LEU A 110 1.50 -11.22 -0.79
N MET A 111 2.15 -11.15 -1.96
CA MET A 111 1.48 -10.97 -3.24
C MET A 111 0.49 -12.11 -3.54
N VAL A 112 0.84 -13.37 -3.28
CA VAL A 112 -0.09 -14.49 -3.49
C VAL A 112 -1.31 -14.38 -2.58
N LEU A 113 -1.10 -14.10 -1.29
CA LEU A 113 -2.19 -13.94 -0.33
C LEU A 113 -3.11 -12.78 -0.71
N LEU A 114 -2.53 -11.64 -1.09
CA LEU A 114 -3.28 -10.47 -1.49
C LEU A 114 -4.01 -10.71 -2.82
N GLY A 115 -3.39 -11.39 -3.77
CA GLY A 115 -4.01 -11.75 -5.04
C GLY A 115 -5.23 -12.65 -4.85
N ILE A 116 -5.14 -13.66 -3.98
CA ILE A 116 -6.29 -14.51 -3.62
C ILE A 116 -7.39 -13.66 -2.98
N PHE A 117 -7.03 -12.76 -2.06
CA PHE A 117 -7.99 -11.88 -1.41
C PHE A 117 -8.69 -10.94 -2.40
N CYS A 118 -7.95 -10.27 -3.29
CA CYS A 118 -8.50 -9.37 -4.30
C CYS A 118 -9.44 -10.11 -5.27
N LEU A 119 -9.05 -11.31 -5.73
CA LEU A 119 -9.91 -12.11 -6.60
C LEU A 119 -11.20 -12.52 -5.90
N TYR A 120 -11.13 -12.87 -4.61
CA TYR A 120 -12.30 -13.24 -3.80
C TYR A 120 -13.19 -12.04 -3.46
N ALA A 121 -12.62 -10.87 -3.20
CA ALA A 121 -13.33 -9.66 -2.81
C ALA A 121 -13.92 -8.87 -3.99
N GLY A 122 -13.66 -9.30 -5.23
CA GLY A 122 -14.18 -8.65 -6.43
C GLY A 122 -15.71 -8.71 -6.53
N ASP A 123 -16.31 -7.62 -6.99
CA ASP A 123 -17.75 -7.52 -7.21
C ASP A 123 -18.19 -8.33 -8.44
N GLU A 124 -19.22 -9.17 -8.30
CA GLU A 124 -19.80 -9.98 -9.38
C GLU A 124 -20.35 -9.14 -10.53
N ASN A 125 -20.75 -7.89 -10.24
CA ASN A 125 -21.23 -6.95 -11.26
C ASN A 125 -20.11 -6.40 -12.13
N GLN A 126 -18.85 -6.51 -11.68
CA GLN A 126 -17.70 -6.14 -12.48
C GLN A 126 -17.28 -7.34 -13.34
N GLY A 127 -17.14 -7.11 -14.65
CA GLY A 127 -16.68 -8.15 -15.56
C GLY A 127 -15.34 -8.74 -15.08
N ILE A 128 -15.21 -10.08 -15.17
CA ILE A 128 -14.04 -10.81 -14.65
C ILE A 128 -12.69 -10.24 -15.12
N GLY A 129 -12.63 -9.70 -16.35
CA GLY A 129 -11.44 -9.06 -16.88
C GLY A 129 -11.01 -7.80 -16.12
N VAL A 130 -11.96 -7.00 -15.64
CA VAL A 130 -11.68 -5.81 -14.83
C VAL A 130 -11.13 -6.24 -13.47
N ASN A 131 -11.73 -7.25 -12.83
CA ASN A 131 -11.26 -7.76 -11.54
C ASN A 131 -9.83 -8.34 -11.62
N ILE A 132 -9.53 -9.10 -12.69
CA ILE A 132 -8.18 -9.60 -12.96
C ILE A 132 -7.22 -8.43 -13.18
N GLY A 133 -7.61 -7.43 -13.97
CA GLY A 133 -6.79 -6.25 -14.23
C GLY A 133 -6.45 -5.47 -12.96
N LEU A 134 -7.44 -5.22 -12.10
CA LEU A 134 -7.25 -4.55 -10.81
C LEU A 134 -6.39 -5.37 -9.86
N THR A 135 -6.58 -6.69 -9.82
CA THR A 135 -5.73 -7.59 -9.03
C THR A 135 -4.27 -7.47 -9.48
N LEU A 136 -3.99 -7.59 -10.79
CA LEU A 136 -2.63 -7.46 -11.31
C LEU A 136 -2.02 -6.08 -10.99
N LEU A 137 -2.83 -5.03 -11.04
CA LEU A 137 -2.40 -3.67 -10.72
C LEU A 137 -2.01 -3.54 -9.23
N SER A 138 -2.80 -4.11 -8.32
CA SER A 138 -2.47 -4.15 -6.88
C SER A 138 -1.21 -4.98 -6.61
N LEU A 139 -1.04 -6.13 -7.28
CA LEU A 139 0.17 -6.94 -7.17
C LEU A 139 1.41 -6.17 -7.66
N LEU A 140 1.28 -5.44 -8.77
CA LEU A 140 2.36 -4.59 -9.27
C LEU A 140 2.70 -3.47 -8.27
N ALA A 141 1.70 -2.86 -7.63
CA ALA A 141 1.90 -1.87 -6.58
C ALA A 141 2.69 -2.44 -5.39
N VAL A 142 2.31 -3.61 -4.87
CA VAL A 142 3.07 -4.30 -3.80
C VAL A 142 4.51 -4.56 -4.24
N TYR A 143 4.72 -5.02 -5.47
CA TYR A 143 6.05 -5.28 -6.01
C TYR A 143 6.91 -4.00 -6.14
N ILE A 144 6.33 -2.89 -6.58
CA ILE A 144 6.99 -1.57 -6.61
C ILE A 144 7.43 -1.18 -5.19
N GLY A 145 6.56 -1.34 -4.20
CA GLY A 145 6.87 -1.10 -2.79
C GLY A 145 8.10 -1.86 -2.31
N HIS A 146 8.16 -3.14 -2.63
CA HIS A 146 9.32 -3.99 -2.35
C HIS A 146 10.62 -3.46 -2.99
N ILE A 147 10.58 -3.07 -4.28
CA ILE A 147 11.75 -2.50 -4.97
C ILE A 147 12.22 -1.21 -4.28
N LEU A 148 11.29 -0.32 -3.91
CA LEU A 148 11.61 0.93 -3.22
C LEU A 148 12.33 0.68 -1.89
N ALA A 149 11.88 -0.32 -1.13
CA ALA A 149 12.52 -0.69 0.14
C ALA A 149 13.94 -1.23 -0.07
N LEU A 150 14.15 -2.07 -1.10
CA LEU A 150 15.49 -2.57 -1.44
C LEU A 150 16.44 -1.44 -1.89
N ARG A 151 15.96 -0.48 -2.69
CA ARG A 151 16.77 0.68 -3.12
C ARG A 151 17.17 1.57 -1.95
N LYS A 152 16.26 1.76 -0.99
CA LYS A 152 16.58 2.50 0.25
C LYS A 152 17.63 1.79 1.09
N ALA A 153 17.59 0.45 1.15
CA ALA A 153 18.60 -0.32 1.85
C ALA A 153 19.98 -0.21 1.17
N ALA A 154 20.05 -0.20 -0.16
CA ALA A 154 21.31 -0.09 -0.91
C ALA A 154 22.00 1.29 -0.83
N THR A 155 21.23 2.35 -0.54
CA THR A 155 21.74 3.73 -0.44
C THR A 155 22.15 4.13 0.97
N SER A 156 21.83 3.31 1.97
CA SER A 156 22.30 3.52 3.34
C SER A 156 23.70 2.88 3.45
N PRO A 157 24.80 3.66 3.51
CA PRO A 157 26.14 3.09 3.56
C PRO A 157 26.24 2.17 4.78
N THR A 158 26.60 0.92 4.55
CA THR A 158 27.07 0.00 5.59
C THR A 158 28.29 0.66 6.24
N GLN A 159 28.09 1.24 7.43
CA GLN A 159 29.20 1.49 8.34
C GLN A 159 29.55 0.13 8.95
N ASP A 160 30.28 -0.67 8.18
CA ASP A 160 30.97 -1.87 8.66
C ASP A 160 32.17 -1.48 9.54
#